data_AF-A0AAW0WEX6-F1
#
_entry.id   AF-A0AAW0WEX6-F1
#
_cell.length_a   1.000
_cell.length_b   1.000
_cell.length_c   1.000
_cell.angle_alpha   90.00
_cell.angle_beta   90.00
_cell.angle_gamma   90.00
#
_symmetry.space_group_name_H-M   'P 1'
#
loop_
_entity.id
_entity.type
_entity.pdbx_description
1 polymer ?
#
loop_
_entity_poly.entity_id
_entity_poly.type
_entity_poly.pdbx_seq_one_letter_code
_entity_poly.pdbx_strand_id
1 'polypeptide(L)'
;MCEHVNALIKKLNERIKIRKEDQKTKELPLYHGESWELMQRRWAKLEKDFRTKNTKFDISKIPDIYDCIKYDLQHNNHTLQFEHAEELYKCAKYLADVVIPQEYGMTPQEKMAIGQGICTPLLKKIRADLQRNIEESEENAGESINRLNPIYSHGVSSPSRHVRTRLYFTSESHIHSLLTVLRFGGLIDNPKDEQWNRAMDYIGAVSELNYLSQIVIMLYEDPTKDPSSDSRFHVELHFSPGVNCCVHKNLPPGPGFRPKSRNEPVLM
;
A
#
# COMPACT_ATOMS: atom_id res chain seq x y z
N MET A 1 2.20 -27.23 -1.39
CA MET A 1 1.60 -25.99 -0.84
C MET A 1 0.21 -25.72 -1.44
N CYS A 2 0.06 -25.55 -2.76
CA CYS A 2 -1.26 -25.22 -3.36
C CYS A 2 -2.36 -26.26 -3.08
N GLU A 3 -2.06 -27.56 -3.16
CA GLU A 3 -3.04 -28.62 -2.77
C GLU A 3 -3.50 -28.46 -1.32
N HIS A 4 -2.59 -28.09 -0.41
CA HIS A 4 -2.90 -27.87 1.00
C HIS A 4 -3.80 -26.65 1.21
N VAL A 5 -3.45 -25.51 0.58
CA VAL A 5 -4.29 -24.30 0.58
C VAL A 5 -5.68 -24.61 0.03
N ASN A 6 -5.77 -25.34 -1.07
CA ASN A 6 -7.05 -25.75 -1.65
C ASN A 6 -7.86 -26.67 -0.72
N ALA A 7 -7.21 -27.60 -0.01
CA ALA A 7 -7.87 -28.45 0.98
C ALA A 7 -8.43 -27.62 2.16
N LEU A 8 -7.68 -26.62 2.62
CA LEU A 8 -8.12 -25.69 3.67
C LEU A 8 -9.29 -24.82 3.21
N ILE A 9 -9.27 -24.31 1.97
CA ILE A 9 -10.39 -23.56 1.37
C ILE A 9 -11.67 -24.42 1.34
N LYS A 10 -11.57 -25.70 0.99
CA LYS A 10 -12.71 -26.63 1.01
C LYS A 10 -13.31 -26.78 2.41
N LYS A 11 -12.46 -27.03 3.41
CA LYS A 11 -12.87 -27.08 4.83
C LYS A 11 -13.52 -25.77 5.28
N LEU A 12 -13.00 -24.64 4.83
CA LEU A 12 -13.56 -23.32 5.11
C LEU A 12 -14.96 -23.16 4.49
N ASN A 13 -15.15 -23.55 3.23
CA ASN A 13 -16.45 -23.53 2.57
C ASN A 13 -17.48 -24.43 3.28
N GLU A 14 -17.08 -25.60 3.77
CA GLU A 14 -17.93 -26.47 4.60
C GLU A 14 -18.32 -25.78 5.91
N ARG A 15 -17.34 -25.14 6.58
CA ARG A 15 -17.60 -24.38 7.81
C ARG A 15 -18.58 -23.23 7.58
N ILE A 16 -18.43 -22.47 6.50
CA ILE A 16 -19.34 -21.37 6.14
C ILE A 16 -20.76 -21.89 5.91
N LYS A 17 -20.92 -23.05 5.24
CA LYS A 17 -22.25 -23.68 5.05
C LYS A 17 -22.93 -24.01 6.38
N ILE A 18 -22.20 -24.64 7.31
CA ILE A 18 -22.72 -24.97 8.64
C ILE A 18 -23.16 -23.70 9.38
N ARG A 19 -22.33 -22.64 9.36
CA ARG A 19 -22.64 -21.36 10.01
C ARG A 19 -23.82 -20.62 9.40
N LYS A 20 -24.00 -20.74 8.10
CA LYS A 20 -25.13 -20.13 7.39
C LYS A 20 -26.47 -20.76 7.80
N GLU A 21 -26.48 -22.05 8.11
CA GLU A 21 -27.69 -22.80 8.47
C GLU A 21 -28.04 -22.71 9.97
N ASP A 22 -27.08 -22.39 10.83
CA ASP A 22 -27.30 -22.21 12.26
C ASP A 22 -28.12 -20.94 12.56
N GLN A 23 -29.28 -21.14 13.21
CA GLN A 23 -30.23 -20.08 13.55
C GLN A 23 -29.61 -18.97 14.41
N LYS A 24 -28.61 -19.27 15.26
CA LYS A 24 -27.95 -18.27 16.11
C LYS A 24 -27.00 -17.36 15.35
N THR A 25 -26.36 -17.87 14.30
CA THR A 25 -25.39 -17.11 13.50
C THR A 25 -26.02 -16.45 12.29
N LYS A 26 -27.18 -16.92 11.83
CA LYS A 26 -27.92 -16.36 10.70
C LYS A 26 -28.35 -14.91 10.91
N GLU A 27 -28.62 -14.51 12.15
CA GLU A 27 -29.00 -13.14 12.51
C GLU A 27 -27.81 -12.23 12.85
N LEU A 28 -26.60 -12.78 12.96
CA LEU A 28 -25.38 -12.01 13.20
C LEU A 28 -24.81 -11.52 11.86
N PRO A 29 -24.79 -10.20 11.59
CA PRO A 29 -24.15 -9.68 10.39
C PRO A 29 -22.64 -9.89 10.48
N LEU A 30 -22.00 -10.24 9.35
CA LEU A 30 -20.55 -10.19 9.23
C LEU A 30 -20.09 -8.73 9.12
N TYR A 31 -18.78 -8.50 9.14
CA TYR A 31 -18.23 -7.15 9.10
C TYR A 31 -18.78 -6.33 7.92
N HIS A 32 -19.08 -5.05 8.17
CA HIS A 32 -19.78 -4.14 7.24
C HIS A 32 -21.13 -4.64 6.70
N GLY A 33 -21.78 -5.59 7.37
CA GLY A 33 -23.08 -6.11 6.95
C GLY A 33 -23.00 -7.10 5.78
N GLU A 34 -21.83 -7.70 5.52
CA GLU A 34 -21.71 -8.82 4.58
C GLU A 34 -22.64 -9.97 5.04
N SER A 35 -23.40 -10.55 4.11
CA SER A 35 -24.26 -11.69 4.41
C SER A 35 -23.50 -13.01 4.27
N TRP A 36 -23.96 -14.06 4.95
CA TRP A 36 -23.38 -15.40 4.82
C TRP A 36 -23.42 -15.92 3.38
N GLU A 37 -24.43 -15.55 2.58
CA GLU A 37 -24.49 -15.87 1.15
C GLU A 37 -23.36 -15.22 0.36
N LEU A 38 -23.00 -13.98 0.67
CA LEU A 38 -21.93 -13.25 -0.01
C LEU A 38 -20.56 -13.85 0.33
N MET A 39 -20.30 -14.12 1.62
CA MET A 39 -19.08 -14.80 2.06
C MET A 39 -18.96 -16.18 1.41
N GLN A 40 -20.05 -16.96 1.39
CA GLN A 40 -20.07 -18.27 0.74
C GLN A 40 -19.79 -18.16 -0.76
N ARG A 41 -20.37 -17.18 -1.47
CA ARG A 41 -20.11 -16.95 -2.90
C ARG A 41 -18.65 -16.59 -3.16
N ARG A 42 -18.04 -15.74 -2.32
CA ARG A 42 -16.64 -15.33 -2.41
C ARG A 42 -15.70 -16.53 -2.29
N TRP A 43 -15.83 -17.32 -1.23
CA TRP A 43 -14.98 -18.50 -1.02
C TRP A 43 -15.26 -19.65 -1.99
N ALA A 44 -16.51 -19.87 -2.40
CA ALA A 44 -16.84 -20.87 -3.42
C ALA A 44 -16.25 -20.51 -4.80
N LYS A 45 -16.24 -19.22 -5.14
CA LYS A 45 -15.60 -18.73 -6.36
C LYS A 45 -14.09 -18.94 -6.31
N LEU A 46 -13.43 -18.58 -5.21
CA LEU A 46 -12.00 -18.80 -5.03
C LEU A 46 -11.62 -20.28 -5.10
N GLU A 47 -12.39 -21.17 -4.49
CA GLU A 47 -12.17 -22.62 -4.59
C GLU A 47 -12.18 -23.09 -6.06
N LYS A 48 -13.18 -22.65 -6.82
CA LYS A 48 -13.36 -23.02 -8.23
C LYS A 48 -12.28 -22.43 -9.13
N ASP A 49 -11.94 -21.16 -8.93
CA ASP A 49 -11.01 -20.44 -9.79
C ASP A 49 -9.55 -20.83 -9.48
N PHE A 50 -9.23 -21.16 -8.23
CA PHE A 50 -7.87 -21.56 -7.83
C PHE A 50 -7.47 -22.93 -8.39
N ARG A 51 -8.40 -23.90 -8.45
CA ARG A 51 -8.14 -25.23 -9.00
C ARG A 51 -8.93 -25.48 -10.27
N THR A 52 -8.23 -25.47 -11.39
CA THR A 52 -8.82 -25.76 -12.70
C THR A 52 -9.26 -27.22 -12.83
N LYS A 53 -10.18 -27.49 -13.77
CA LYS A 53 -10.71 -28.84 -14.05
C LYS A 53 -9.63 -29.88 -14.38
N ASN A 54 -8.46 -29.44 -14.87
CA ASN A 54 -7.34 -30.29 -15.24
C ASN A 54 -6.31 -30.45 -14.11
N THR A 55 -6.73 -30.32 -12.85
CA THR A 55 -5.90 -30.42 -11.63
C THR A 55 -4.73 -29.43 -11.52
N LYS A 56 -4.62 -28.45 -12.42
CA LYS A 56 -3.66 -27.34 -12.34
C LYS A 56 -4.18 -26.22 -11.45
N PHE A 57 -3.27 -25.55 -10.75
CA PHE A 57 -3.57 -24.37 -9.93
C PHE A 57 -3.35 -23.08 -10.69
N ASP A 58 -4.30 -22.15 -10.59
CA ASP A 58 -4.15 -20.79 -11.08
C ASP A 58 -3.53 -19.92 -9.99
N ILE A 59 -2.22 -19.68 -10.09
CA ILE A 59 -1.47 -18.89 -9.10
C ILE A 59 -1.89 -17.42 -9.07
N SER A 60 -2.59 -16.90 -10.09
CA SER A 60 -3.12 -15.54 -10.08
C SER A 60 -4.20 -15.32 -9.02
N LYS A 61 -4.72 -16.39 -8.41
CA LYS A 61 -5.70 -16.33 -7.31
C LYS A 61 -5.07 -16.26 -5.93
N ILE A 62 -3.76 -16.43 -5.81
CA ILE A 62 -3.06 -16.39 -4.52
C ILE A 62 -3.23 -15.05 -3.80
N PRO A 63 -3.10 -13.88 -4.46
CA PRO A 63 -3.35 -12.59 -3.82
C PRO A 63 -4.79 -12.49 -3.28
N ASP A 64 -5.78 -12.86 -4.10
CA ASP A 64 -7.19 -12.84 -3.69
C ASP A 64 -7.46 -13.76 -2.47
N ILE A 65 -6.87 -14.96 -2.45
CA ILE A 65 -6.99 -15.91 -1.34
C ILE A 65 -6.36 -15.31 -0.07
N TYR A 66 -5.16 -14.74 -0.19
CA TYR A 66 -4.45 -14.11 0.92
C TYR A 66 -5.26 -12.95 1.51
N ASP A 67 -5.75 -12.04 0.68
CA ASP A 67 -6.55 -10.90 1.12
C ASP A 67 -7.86 -11.34 1.76
N CYS A 68 -8.54 -12.35 1.19
CA CYS A 68 -9.77 -12.89 1.74
C CYS A 68 -9.58 -13.50 3.13
N ILE A 69 -8.58 -14.36 3.33
CA ILE A 69 -8.34 -14.96 4.65
C ILE A 69 -7.84 -13.93 5.67
N LYS A 70 -7.02 -12.97 5.23
CA LYS A 70 -6.56 -11.86 6.07
C LYS A 70 -7.74 -11.02 6.57
N TYR A 71 -8.62 -10.62 5.66
CA TYR A 71 -9.85 -9.88 6.00
C TYR A 71 -10.74 -10.67 6.96
N ASP A 72 -10.98 -11.95 6.69
CA ASP A 72 -11.84 -12.77 7.52
C ASP A 72 -11.23 -13.06 8.90
N LEU A 73 -9.90 -13.22 9.00
CA LEU A 73 -9.22 -13.33 10.28
C LEU A 73 -9.32 -12.06 11.12
N GLN A 74 -9.20 -10.89 10.49
CA GLN A 74 -9.27 -9.60 11.17
C GLN A 74 -10.66 -9.29 11.68
N HIS A 75 -11.68 -9.53 10.85
CA HIS A 75 -13.00 -8.99 11.09
C HIS A 75 -14.05 -10.04 11.43
N ASN A 76 -13.94 -11.25 10.87
CA ASN A 76 -14.98 -12.27 10.92
C ASN A 76 -14.62 -13.49 11.79
N ASN A 77 -13.37 -13.59 12.29
CA ASN A 77 -12.88 -14.78 12.98
C ASN A 77 -13.72 -15.16 14.22
N HIS A 78 -14.16 -14.17 14.98
CA HIS A 78 -14.98 -14.36 16.18
C HIS A 78 -16.31 -15.07 15.87
N THR A 79 -16.88 -14.81 14.69
CA THR A 79 -18.14 -15.39 14.22
C THR A 79 -17.91 -16.68 13.43
N LEU A 80 -16.93 -16.68 12.52
CA LEU A 80 -16.62 -17.82 11.66
C LEU A 80 -16.10 -19.01 12.48
N GLN A 81 -15.22 -18.74 13.46
CA GLN A 81 -14.53 -19.70 14.31
C GLN A 81 -14.08 -20.92 13.51
N PHE A 82 -13.22 -20.68 12.53
CA PHE A 82 -12.59 -21.72 11.72
C PHE A 82 -11.23 -22.04 12.33
N GLU A 83 -11.06 -23.24 12.86
CA GLU A 83 -9.87 -23.64 13.62
C GLU A 83 -8.56 -23.58 12.79
N HIS A 84 -8.65 -23.81 11.48
CA HIS A 84 -7.49 -23.77 10.57
C HIS A 84 -7.30 -22.40 9.89
N ALA A 85 -7.96 -21.33 10.36
CA ALA A 85 -7.89 -20.02 9.72
C ALA A 85 -6.47 -19.44 9.72
N GLU A 86 -5.76 -19.56 10.84
CA GLU A 86 -4.37 -19.10 10.94
C GLU A 86 -3.42 -19.91 10.04
N GLU A 87 -3.67 -21.21 9.91
CA GLU A 87 -2.91 -22.08 9.02
C GLU A 87 -3.12 -21.68 7.54
N LEU A 88 -4.37 -21.49 7.13
CA LEU A 88 -4.71 -21.04 5.79
C LEU A 88 -4.05 -19.68 5.49
N TYR A 89 -4.09 -18.76 6.45
CA TYR A 89 -3.41 -17.47 6.32
C TYR A 89 -1.91 -17.61 6.14
N LYS A 90 -1.22 -18.40 6.97
CA LYS A 90 0.23 -18.61 6.85
C LYS A 90 0.61 -19.21 5.50
N CYS A 91 -0.10 -20.24 5.06
CA CYS A 91 0.16 -20.87 3.76
C CYS A 91 -0.13 -19.92 2.59
N ALA A 92 -1.23 -19.17 2.63
CA ALA A 92 -1.56 -18.17 1.62
C ALA A 92 -0.51 -17.04 1.60
N LYS A 93 -0.08 -16.57 2.76
CA LYS A 93 0.95 -15.54 2.91
C LYS A 93 2.28 -15.97 2.29
N TYR A 94 2.78 -17.16 2.60
CA TYR A 94 4.04 -17.64 2.03
C TYR A 94 4.01 -17.75 0.51
N LEU A 95 2.85 -18.09 -0.06
CA LEU A 95 2.66 -18.06 -1.51
C LEU A 95 2.59 -16.62 -2.03
N ALA A 96 1.85 -15.74 -1.35
CA ALA A 96 1.65 -14.34 -1.74
C ALA A 96 2.96 -13.53 -1.70
N ASP A 97 3.81 -13.74 -0.70
CA ASP A 97 5.13 -13.11 -0.57
C ASP A 97 6.04 -13.43 -1.77
N VAL A 98 5.77 -14.52 -2.50
CA VAL A 98 6.47 -14.89 -3.73
C VAL A 98 5.73 -14.36 -4.98
N VAL A 99 4.41 -14.51 -5.03
CA VAL A 99 3.59 -14.20 -6.22
C VAL A 99 3.38 -12.70 -6.41
N ILE A 100 2.96 -11.97 -5.38
CA ILE A 100 2.59 -10.55 -5.47
C ILE A 100 3.76 -9.70 -6.02
N PRO A 101 5.01 -9.82 -5.53
CA PRO A 101 6.10 -9.02 -6.05
C PRO A 101 6.40 -9.26 -7.54
N GLN A 102 6.02 -10.42 -8.08
CA GLN A 102 6.22 -10.78 -9.48
C GLN A 102 5.11 -10.23 -10.39
N GLU A 103 3.93 -9.91 -9.86
CA GLU A 103 2.87 -9.24 -10.62
C GLU A 103 3.29 -7.84 -11.10
N TYR A 104 4.23 -7.23 -10.39
CA TYR A 104 4.83 -5.94 -10.73
C TYR A 104 6.10 -6.07 -11.56
N GLY A 105 6.41 -7.25 -12.12
CA GLY A 105 7.56 -7.52 -12.98
C GLY A 105 8.54 -8.51 -12.38
N MET A 106 9.19 -9.32 -13.22
CA MET A 106 10.17 -10.31 -12.78
C MET A 106 11.60 -9.75 -12.85
N THR A 107 11.89 -8.93 -13.86
CA THR A 107 13.19 -8.27 -14.03
C THR A 107 13.14 -6.79 -13.62
N PRO A 108 14.28 -6.16 -13.25
CA PRO A 108 14.32 -4.72 -12.97
C PRO A 108 13.76 -3.85 -14.12
N GLN A 109 13.99 -4.27 -15.36
CA GLN A 109 13.51 -3.58 -16.55
C GLN A 109 11.98 -3.66 -16.68
N GLU A 110 11.40 -4.85 -16.49
CA GLU A 110 9.94 -5.04 -16.48
C GLU A 110 9.29 -4.25 -15.34
N LYS A 111 9.89 -4.33 -14.14
CA LYS A 111 9.47 -3.57 -12.96
C LYS A 111 9.42 -2.08 -13.25
N MET A 112 10.47 -1.54 -13.86
CA MET A 112 10.52 -0.13 -14.26
C MET A 112 9.44 0.21 -15.30
N ALA A 113 9.27 -0.62 -16.33
CA ALA A 113 8.30 -0.37 -17.38
C ALA A 113 6.86 -0.35 -16.85
N ILE A 114 6.50 -1.33 -16.01
CA ILE A 114 5.19 -1.39 -15.33
C ILE A 114 5.02 -0.17 -14.41
N GLY A 115 6.02 0.11 -13.58
CA GLY A 115 6.01 1.24 -12.65
C GLY A 115 5.83 2.58 -13.36
N GLN A 116 6.54 2.81 -14.47
CA GLN A 116 6.38 4.00 -15.29
C GLN A 116 4.99 4.09 -15.91
N GLY A 117 4.46 2.98 -16.44
CA GLY A 117 3.12 2.94 -17.04
C GLY A 117 2.02 3.37 -16.06
N ILE A 118 2.11 2.93 -14.81
CA ILE A 118 1.14 3.24 -13.76
C ILE A 118 1.37 4.63 -13.16
N CYS A 119 2.62 4.97 -12.83
CA CYS A 119 2.92 6.15 -12.02
C CYS A 119 3.18 7.44 -12.80
N THR A 120 3.43 7.39 -14.12
CA THR A 120 3.75 8.61 -14.91
C THR A 120 2.74 9.75 -14.70
N PRO A 121 1.41 9.53 -14.73
CA PRO A 121 0.44 10.60 -14.49
C PRO A 121 0.56 11.21 -13.09
N LEU A 122 0.77 10.38 -12.06
CA LEU A 122 0.93 10.83 -10.68
C LEU A 122 2.25 11.60 -10.50
N LEU A 123 3.35 11.08 -11.06
CA LEU A 123 4.67 11.73 -11.00
C LEU A 123 4.65 13.09 -11.71
N LYS A 124 3.98 13.20 -12.86
CA LYS A 124 3.77 14.50 -13.54
C LYS A 124 3.02 15.48 -12.65
N LYS A 125 1.99 15.03 -11.93
CA LYS A 125 1.24 15.87 -10.98
C LYS A 125 2.11 16.29 -9.80
N ILE A 126 2.80 15.35 -9.15
CA ILE A 126 3.72 15.64 -8.03
C ILE A 126 4.78 16.66 -8.47
N ARG A 127 5.40 16.47 -9.65
CA ARG A 127 6.38 17.40 -10.20
C ARG A 127 5.79 18.80 -10.39
N ALA A 128 4.64 18.91 -11.05
CA ALA A 128 3.96 20.20 -11.23
C ALA A 128 3.58 20.85 -9.89
N ASP A 129 3.19 20.04 -8.90
CA ASP A 129 2.86 20.49 -7.55
C ASP A 129 4.08 21.02 -6.80
N LEU A 130 5.25 20.40 -6.97
CA LEU A 130 6.51 20.86 -6.39
C LEU A 130 7.03 22.12 -7.10
N GLN A 131 7.02 22.15 -8.43
CA GLN A 131 7.46 23.30 -9.24
C GLN A 131 6.68 24.58 -8.93
N ARG A 132 5.38 24.46 -8.63
CA ARG A 132 4.56 25.60 -8.19
C ARG A 132 4.99 26.23 -6.85
N ASN A 133 5.80 25.56 -6.04
CA ASN A 133 6.39 26.19 -4.85
C ASN A 133 7.60 27.06 -5.19
N ILE A 134 8.15 26.94 -6.41
CA ILE A 134 9.30 27.70 -6.89
C ILE A 134 8.81 28.90 -7.74
N GLU A 135 7.77 28.70 -8.54
CA GLU A 135 7.17 29.72 -9.40
C GLU A 135 6.13 30.55 -8.63
N GLU A 136 6.54 31.67 -8.00
CA GLU A 136 5.67 32.56 -7.23
C GLU A 136 4.65 33.36 -8.09
N SER A 137 4.73 33.34 -9.42
CA SER A 137 3.95 34.22 -10.30
C SER A 137 2.69 33.55 -10.85
N GLU A 138 1.52 34.08 -10.44
CA GLU A 138 0.19 33.71 -10.96
C GLU A 138 0.06 33.86 -12.50
N GLU A 139 0.91 34.67 -13.12
CA GLU A 139 0.88 34.99 -14.56
C GLU A 139 1.43 33.87 -15.45
N ASN A 140 2.30 32.98 -14.94
CA ASN A 140 2.87 31.86 -15.70
C ASN A 140 2.13 30.54 -15.47
N ALA A 141 1.13 30.53 -14.59
CA ALA A 141 0.30 29.37 -14.31
C ALA A 141 -0.74 29.17 -15.42
N GLY A 142 -0.32 28.63 -16.56
CA GLY A 142 -1.25 28.12 -17.59
C GLY A 142 -2.24 27.08 -17.03
N GLU A 143 -3.17 26.60 -17.86
CA GLU A 143 -4.33 25.74 -17.56
C GLU A 143 -4.09 24.44 -16.73
N SER A 144 -2.86 24.13 -16.32
CA SER A 144 -2.50 22.96 -15.49
C SER A 144 -2.69 23.19 -13.98
N ILE A 145 -3.70 23.99 -13.59
CA ILE A 145 -3.93 24.33 -12.19
C ILE A 145 -4.88 23.31 -11.56
N ASN A 146 -4.35 22.40 -10.74
CA ASN A 146 -5.18 21.67 -9.77
C ASN A 146 -5.61 22.66 -8.66
N ARG A 147 -6.64 23.48 -8.94
CA ARG A 147 -7.34 24.34 -7.98
C ARG A 147 -8.26 23.48 -7.11
N LEU A 148 -8.59 23.98 -5.91
CA LEU A 148 -9.75 23.48 -5.17
C LEU A 148 -10.95 23.49 -6.12
N ASN A 149 -11.66 22.36 -6.21
CA ASN A 149 -12.84 22.27 -7.05
C ASN A 149 -13.85 23.35 -6.55
N PRO A 150 -14.31 24.27 -7.42
CA PRO A 150 -15.15 25.40 -7.04
C PRO A 150 -16.40 25.01 -6.25
N ILE A 151 -16.94 23.81 -6.48
CA ILE A 151 -18.12 23.27 -5.79
C ILE A 151 -17.84 23.10 -4.28
N TYR A 152 -16.60 22.75 -3.92
CA TYR A 152 -16.17 22.56 -2.52
C TYR A 152 -15.46 23.78 -1.94
N SER A 153 -15.47 24.92 -2.66
CA SER A 153 -14.84 26.16 -2.19
C SER A 153 -15.72 26.95 -1.21
N HIS A 154 -17.03 26.65 -1.14
CA HIS A 154 -17.95 27.28 -0.20
C HIS A 154 -17.59 26.90 1.25
N GLY A 155 -17.23 27.90 2.05
CA GLY A 155 -16.83 27.74 3.46
C GLY A 155 -15.32 27.60 3.69
N VAL A 156 -14.49 27.60 2.63
CA VAL A 156 -13.03 27.65 2.77
C VAL A 156 -12.59 29.09 3.00
N SER A 157 -11.92 29.36 4.12
CA SER A 157 -11.54 30.73 4.54
C SER A 157 -10.64 31.47 3.55
N SER A 158 -9.94 30.75 2.66
CA SER A 158 -9.04 31.34 1.66
C SER A 158 -8.96 30.45 0.39
N PRO A 159 -9.93 30.56 -0.54
CA PRO A 159 -10.04 29.68 -1.72
C PRO A 159 -8.91 29.85 -2.75
N SER A 160 -8.28 31.04 -2.79
CA SER A 160 -7.16 31.38 -3.67
C SER A 160 -5.78 31.07 -3.07
N ARG A 161 -5.73 30.51 -1.85
CA ARG A 161 -4.46 30.29 -1.15
C ARG A 161 -3.67 29.13 -1.77
N HIS A 162 -2.36 29.32 -1.84
CA HIS A 162 -1.41 28.27 -2.22
C HIS A 162 -1.63 26.97 -1.45
N VAL A 163 -1.73 25.85 -2.18
CA VAL A 163 -1.99 24.53 -1.60
C VAL A 163 -0.69 23.98 -1.01
N ARG A 164 -0.63 23.91 0.32
CA ARG A 164 0.55 23.43 1.08
C ARG A 164 0.58 21.93 1.30
N THR A 165 -0.56 21.24 1.18
CA THR A 165 -0.66 19.81 1.42
C THR A 165 -1.61 19.19 0.40
N ARG A 166 -1.18 18.09 -0.21
CA ARG A 166 -1.99 17.28 -1.13
C ARG A 166 -2.00 15.85 -0.65
N LEU A 167 -3.20 15.28 -0.59
CA LEU A 167 -3.41 13.89 -0.20
C LEU A 167 -3.90 13.13 -1.43
N TYR A 168 -3.18 12.09 -1.81
CA TYR A 168 -3.58 11.17 -2.86
C TYR A 168 -3.99 9.85 -2.20
N PHE A 169 -5.27 9.49 -2.35
CA PHE A 169 -5.75 8.17 -1.99
C PHE A 169 -5.63 7.28 -3.21
N THR A 170 -4.94 6.16 -3.05
CA THR A 170 -4.63 5.27 -4.18
C THR A 170 -4.64 3.82 -3.73
N SER A 171 -4.57 2.90 -4.68
CA SER A 171 -4.52 1.45 -4.43
C SER A 171 -3.10 1.01 -4.06
N GLU A 172 -2.99 -0.18 -3.46
CA GLU A 172 -1.72 -0.84 -3.17
C GLU A 172 -0.82 -0.91 -4.41
N SER A 173 -1.40 -1.26 -5.57
CA SER A 173 -0.70 -1.37 -6.84
C SER A 173 0.00 -0.09 -7.30
N HIS A 174 -0.58 1.07 -7.01
CA HIS A 174 0.06 2.35 -7.30
C HIS A 174 1.23 2.64 -6.34
N ILE A 175 1.13 2.25 -5.07
CA ILE A 175 2.21 2.42 -4.10
C ILE A 175 3.41 1.53 -4.45
N HIS A 176 3.18 0.25 -4.77
CA HIS A 176 4.22 -0.67 -5.26
C HIS A 176 4.93 -0.12 -6.50
N SER A 177 4.15 0.38 -7.46
CA SER A 177 4.66 0.97 -8.69
C SER A 177 5.49 2.23 -8.40
N LEU A 178 5.04 3.07 -7.47
CA LEU A 178 5.75 4.29 -7.10
C LEU A 178 7.08 3.98 -6.40
N LEU A 179 7.08 3.05 -5.44
CA LEU A 179 8.31 2.58 -4.78
C LEU A 179 9.30 1.99 -5.79
N THR A 180 8.81 1.25 -6.78
CA THR A 180 9.63 0.70 -7.86
C THR A 180 10.32 1.80 -8.65
N VAL A 181 9.58 2.84 -9.05
CA VAL A 181 10.15 3.99 -9.75
C VAL A 181 11.12 4.77 -8.85
N LEU A 182 10.82 4.98 -7.58
CA LEU A 182 11.72 5.66 -6.64
C LEU A 182 13.04 4.88 -6.43
N ARG A 183 12.96 3.55 -6.38
CA ARG A 183 14.10 2.67 -6.12
C ARG A 183 15.01 2.49 -7.33
N PHE A 184 14.43 2.29 -8.51
CA PHE A 184 15.18 1.92 -9.71
C PHE A 184 15.25 3.04 -10.76
N GLY A 185 14.55 4.16 -10.55
CA GLY A 185 14.40 5.24 -11.53
C GLY A 185 15.57 6.23 -11.57
N GLY A 186 16.67 5.95 -10.87
CA GLY A 186 17.86 6.80 -10.87
C GLY A 186 17.66 8.14 -10.17
N LEU A 187 16.87 8.19 -9.10
CA LEU A 187 16.64 9.44 -8.36
C LEU A 187 17.91 9.95 -7.66
N ILE A 188 18.78 9.02 -7.23
CA ILE A 188 20.06 9.33 -6.58
C ILE A 188 21.17 8.58 -7.30
N ASP A 189 22.12 9.32 -7.88
CA ASP A 189 23.30 8.78 -8.57
C ASP A 189 24.49 8.52 -7.64
N ASN A 190 24.33 8.75 -6.33
CA ASN A 190 25.40 8.60 -5.35
C ASN A 190 25.28 7.27 -4.57
N PRO A 191 26.02 6.21 -4.95
CA PRO A 191 25.99 4.92 -4.25
C PRO A 191 26.58 4.98 -2.83
N LYS A 192 27.22 6.10 -2.45
CA LYS A 192 27.84 6.29 -1.13
C LYS A 192 26.90 6.93 -0.10
N ASP A 193 25.68 7.28 -0.46
CA ASP A 193 24.71 7.80 0.52
C ASP A 193 24.22 6.67 1.43
N GLU A 194 24.77 6.61 2.65
CA GLU A 194 24.39 5.61 3.65
C GLU A 194 22.92 5.70 4.07
N GLN A 195 22.33 6.91 4.08
CA GLN A 195 20.93 7.08 4.43
C GLN A 195 20.04 6.48 3.35
N TRP A 196 20.36 6.74 2.08
CA TRP A 196 19.67 6.16 0.94
C TRP A 196 19.78 4.63 0.94
N ASN A 197 20.99 4.09 1.15
CA ASN A 197 21.22 2.65 1.21
C ASN A 197 20.38 1.99 2.32
N ARG A 198 20.38 2.57 3.54
CA ARG A 198 19.52 2.08 4.64
C ARG A 198 18.03 2.14 4.30
N ALA A 199 17.58 3.18 3.61
CA ALA A 199 16.19 3.31 3.18
C ALA A 199 15.83 2.25 2.13
N MET A 200 16.71 1.99 1.17
CA MET A 200 16.53 0.94 0.16
C MET A 200 16.54 -0.46 0.76
N ASP A 201 17.39 -0.72 1.77
CA ASP A 201 17.40 -1.96 2.54
C ASP A 201 16.09 -2.16 3.30
N TYR A 202 15.59 -1.10 3.96
CA TYR A 202 14.29 -1.13 4.65
C TYR A 202 13.15 -1.43 3.68
N ILE A 203 13.08 -0.73 2.55
CA ILE A 203 12.08 -0.98 1.50
C ILE A 203 12.21 -2.41 0.96
N GLY A 204 13.43 -2.92 0.79
CA GLY A 204 13.68 -4.29 0.37
C GLY A 204 13.26 -5.36 1.38
N ALA A 205 13.27 -5.03 2.67
CA ALA A 205 12.86 -5.92 3.75
C ALA A 205 11.34 -5.91 4.00
N VAL A 206 10.61 -4.92 3.47
CA VAL A 206 9.15 -4.85 3.58
C VAL A 206 8.52 -5.89 2.66
N SER A 207 7.93 -6.93 3.26
CA SER A 207 7.28 -8.01 2.53
C SER A 207 5.88 -7.66 2.02
N GLU A 208 5.20 -6.69 2.65
CA GLU A 208 3.82 -6.34 2.31
C GLU A 208 3.50 -4.87 2.59
N LEU A 209 2.55 -4.34 1.82
CA LEU A 209 1.93 -3.04 2.05
C LEU A 209 0.58 -3.24 2.74
N ASN A 210 0.44 -2.75 3.96
CA ASN A 210 -0.78 -2.86 4.76
C ASN A 210 -1.71 -1.66 4.58
N TYR A 211 -2.88 -1.75 5.21
CA TYR A 211 -3.79 -0.61 5.36
C TYR A 211 -3.05 0.62 5.87
N LEU A 212 -3.35 1.77 5.28
CA LEU A 212 -2.70 3.06 5.56
C LEU A 212 -1.19 3.08 5.25
N SER A 213 -0.71 2.23 4.34
CA SER A 213 0.61 2.42 3.71
C SER A 213 0.68 3.81 3.10
N GLN A 214 1.80 4.50 3.32
CA GLN A 214 1.94 5.89 2.91
C GLN A 214 3.37 6.21 2.49
N ILE A 215 3.47 7.06 1.47
CA ILE A 215 4.70 7.74 1.05
C ILE A 215 4.45 9.23 1.24
N VAL A 216 5.32 9.89 2.01
CA VAL A 216 5.24 11.33 2.25
C VAL A 216 6.43 11.99 1.58
N ILE A 217 6.16 12.96 0.72
CA ILE A 217 7.15 13.81 0.05
C ILE A 217 7.04 15.18 0.70
N MET A 218 8.07 15.59 1.43
CA MET A 218 8.13 16.89 2.08
C MET A 218 9.13 17.78 1.36
N LEU A 219 8.71 19.00 1.00
CA LEU A 219 9.56 20.04 0.44
C LEU A 219 9.80 21.09 1.52
N TYR A 220 11.07 21.38 1.76
CA TYR A 220 11.53 22.44 2.64
C TYR A 220 12.23 23.51 1.82
N GLU A 221 12.12 24.76 2.28
CA GLU A 221 12.75 25.91 1.67
C GLU A 221 13.50 26.70 2.76
N ASP A 222 14.75 27.05 2.48
CA ASP A 222 15.54 27.99 3.27
C ASP A 222 15.55 29.35 2.56
N PRO A 223 14.72 30.32 3.00
CA PRO A 223 14.62 31.63 2.36
C PRO A 223 15.87 32.50 2.56
N THR A 224 16.83 32.06 3.37
CA THR A 224 18.11 32.77 3.56
C THR A 224 19.12 32.46 2.45
N LYS A 225 18.86 31.44 1.63
CA LYS A 225 19.69 31.07 0.49
C LYS A 225 19.33 31.87 -0.76
N ASP A 226 20.29 31.98 -1.66
CA ASP A 226 20.07 32.62 -2.96
C ASP A 226 18.95 31.91 -3.76
N PRO A 227 18.06 32.62 -4.46
CA PRO A 227 17.00 32.02 -5.27
C PRO A 227 17.46 31.04 -6.35
N SER A 228 18.69 31.18 -6.83
CA SER A 228 19.29 30.27 -7.80
C SER A 228 20.12 29.15 -7.17
N SER A 229 20.19 29.06 -5.83
CA SER A 229 20.98 28.05 -5.13
C SER A 229 20.28 26.70 -5.10
N ASP A 230 20.99 25.65 -5.51
CA ASP A 230 20.55 24.26 -5.34
C ASP A 230 20.36 23.85 -3.86
N SER A 231 20.91 24.63 -2.92
CA SER A 231 20.76 24.39 -1.48
C SER A 231 19.55 25.09 -0.85
N ARG A 232 18.79 25.87 -1.63
CA ARG A 232 17.57 26.57 -1.15
C ARG A 232 16.45 25.58 -0.84
N PHE A 233 16.33 24.52 -1.62
CA PHE A 233 15.27 23.52 -1.47
C PHE A 233 15.83 22.18 -1.01
N HIS A 234 15.09 21.53 -0.12
CA HIS A 234 15.42 20.20 0.39
C HIS A 234 14.16 19.32 0.32
N VAL A 235 14.29 18.11 -0.23
CA VAL A 235 13.18 17.17 -0.35
C VAL A 235 13.45 15.95 0.52
N GLU A 236 12.48 15.62 1.37
CA GLU A 236 12.51 14.40 2.16
C GLU A 236 11.46 13.40 1.69
N LEU A 237 11.87 12.13 1.61
CA LEU A 237 10.99 11.01 1.32
C LEU A 237 10.83 10.15 2.57
N HIS A 238 9.59 9.92 2.97
CA HIS A 238 9.25 9.06 4.10
C HIS A 238 8.34 7.95 3.63
N PHE A 239 8.56 6.74 4.13
CA PHE A 239 7.75 5.57 3.79
C PHE A 239 7.31 4.85 5.06
N SER A 240 6.05 4.42 5.06
CA SER A 240 5.49 3.52 6.07
C SER A 240 4.74 2.38 5.36
N PRO A 241 4.98 1.11 5.74
CA PRO A 241 4.29 -0.05 5.18
C PRO A 241 2.86 -0.22 5.73
N GLY A 242 2.35 0.75 6.50
CA GLY A 242 1.00 0.73 7.05
C GLY A 242 0.88 0.02 8.39
N VAL A 243 -0.37 -0.30 8.75
CA VAL A 243 -0.72 -0.88 10.06
C VAL A 243 -0.40 -2.37 10.10
N ASN A 244 0.31 -2.81 11.15
CA ASN A 244 0.61 -4.22 11.35
C ASN A 244 -0.65 -5.05 11.56
N CYS A 245 -0.76 -6.16 10.81
CA CYS A 245 -1.84 -7.12 10.98
C CYS A 245 -1.53 -8.15 12.08
N CYS A 246 -2.59 -8.76 12.61
CA CYS A 246 -2.64 -9.43 13.92
C CYS A 246 -1.68 -10.63 14.11
N VAL A 247 -1.19 -11.24 13.01
CA VAL A 247 -0.56 -12.56 13.04
C VAL A 247 0.98 -12.50 12.98
N HIS A 248 1.57 -11.43 12.43
CA HIS A 248 3.03 -11.25 12.39
C HIS A 248 3.45 -9.90 12.98
N LYS A 249 4.23 -9.95 14.07
CA LYS A 249 4.76 -8.78 14.79
C LYS A 249 6.22 -8.45 14.45
N ASN A 250 6.86 -9.23 13.57
CA ASN A 250 8.29 -9.09 13.28
C ASN A 250 8.50 -8.13 12.12
N LEU A 251 8.60 -6.83 12.43
CA LEU A 251 9.01 -5.80 11.47
C LEU A 251 10.55 -5.80 11.32
N PRO A 252 11.08 -5.38 10.15
CA PRO A 252 12.47 -4.97 10.07
C PRO A 252 12.72 -3.85 11.09
N PRO A 253 13.75 -3.97 11.96
CA PRO A 253 14.09 -2.89 12.88
C PRO A 253 14.51 -1.67 12.08
N GLY A 254 13.89 -0.53 12.35
CA GLY A 254 14.21 0.72 11.69
C GLY A 254 13.52 1.86 12.41
N PRO A 255 14.02 3.10 12.30
CA PRO A 255 13.33 4.27 12.81
C PRO A 255 12.14 4.54 11.89
N GLY A 256 11.09 3.71 11.98
CA GLY A 256 9.78 4.08 11.48
C GLY A 256 9.42 5.45 12.06
N PHE A 257 8.74 6.28 11.27
CA PHE A 257 8.44 7.69 11.52
C PHE A 257 8.54 8.10 13.00
N ARG A 258 9.74 8.51 13.40
CA ARG A 258 9.94 9.33 14.60
C ARG A 258 10.41 10.67 14.07
N PRO A 259 9.59 11.73 14.19
CA PRO A 259 10.16 13.07 14.17
C PRO A 259 11.29 13.00 15.20
N LYS A 260 12.54 13.21 14.78
CA LYS A 260 13.64 13.36 15.72
C LYS A 260 13.26 14.55 16.59
N SER A 261 12.67 14.31 17.76
CA SER A 261 12.67 15.30 18.81
C SER A 261 14.14 15.52 19.12
N ARG A 262 14.60 16.71 18.78
CA ARG A 262 15.98 17.17 18.95
C ARG A 262 16.26 17.35 20.44
N ASN A 263 16.24 16.25 21.19
CA ASN A 263 16.57 16.17 22.61
C ASN A 263 17.46 14.95 22.82
N GLU A 264 18.66 14.96 22.24
CA GLU A 264 19.78 14.28 22.86
C GLU A 264 20.60 15.36 23.59
N PRO A 265 20.86 15.20 24.90
CA PRO A 265 21.78 16.10 25.57
C PRO A 265 23.18 15.87 24.99
N VAL A 266 23.85 16.97 24.65
CA VAL A 266 25.27 16.95 24.33
C VAL A 266 25.99 16.39 25.56
N LEU A 267 26.55 15.19 25.44
CA LEU A 267 27.54 14.68 26.37
C LEU A 267 28.80 15.53 26.21
N MET A 268 28.97 16.50 27.10
CA MET A 268 30.27 16.98 27.57
C MET A 268 30.36 16.70 29.06
#